data_AF-A0A2T7UW30-F1
#
_entry.id   AF-A0A2T7UW30-F1
#
_cell.length_a   1.000
_cell.length_b   1.000
_cell.length_c   1.000
_cell.angle_alpha   90.00
_cell.angle_beta   90.00
_cell.angle_gamma   90.00
#
_symmetry.space_group_name_H-M   'P 1'
#
loop_
_entity.id
_entity.type
_entity.pdbx_description
1 polymer ?
#
loop_
_entity_poly.entity_id
_entity_poly.type
_entity_poly.pdbx_seq_one_letter_code
_entity_poly.pdbx_strand_id
1 'polypeptide(L)'
;MKPLSGMAIRIPKKPVANIVPFGLRLQPELKAALEAAAQVSGRSLNSEISLRLQASFQMQDDVNANPTNPVRDLTASPTDATQLWEALEALRRRVDDIEKRGQ
;
A
#
# COMPACT_ATOMS: atom_id res chain seq x y z
N MET A 1 -32.90 44.88 -20.00
CA MET A 1 -32.09 44.25 -18.94
C MET A 1 -31.74 42.84 -19.39
N LYS A 2 -30.45 42.50 -19.56
CA LYS A 2 -29.99 41.15 -19.94
C LYS A 2 -29.36 40.50 -18.71
N PRO A 3 -29.78 39.30 -18.27
CA PRO A 3 -29.16 38.65 -17.13
C PRO A 3 -27.80 38.06 -17.52
N LEU A 4 -26.80 38.30 -16.66
CA LEU A 4 -25.46 37.72 -16.74
C LEU A 4 -25.57 36.21 -16.48
N SER A 5 -25.46 35.41 -17.54
CA SER A 5 -25.41 33.95 -17.46
C SER A 5 -24.13 33.53 -16.73
N GLY A 6 -24.32 32.73 -15.68
CA GLY A 6 -23.30 32.26 -14.76
C GLY A 6 -22.06 31.70 -15.44
N MET A 7 -20.91 32.25 -15.07
CA MET A 7 -19.58 31.76 -15.42
C MET A 7 -19.33 30.46 -14.65
N ALA A 8 -19.71 29.32 -15.23
CA ALA A 8 -19.37 28.01 -14.67
C ALA A 8 -17.84 27.82 -14.74
N ILE A 9 -17.18 27.84 -13.59
CA ILE A 9 -15.76 27.53 -13.46
C ILE A 9 -15.57 26.05 -13.85
N ARG A 10 -15.11 25.82 -15.08
CA ARG A 10 -14.70 24.49 -15.53
C ARG A 10 -13.31 24.21 -14.96
N ILE A 11 -13.23 23.38 -13.92
CA ILE A 11 -11.95 22.86 -13.43
C ILE A 11 -11.41 21.89 -14.49
N PRO A 12 -10.25 22.16 -15.12
CA PRO A 12 -9.68 21.24 -16.09
C PRO A 12 -9.25 19.97 -15.36
N LYS A 13 -9.86 18.83 -15.72
CA LYS A 13 -9.34 17.52 -15.29
C LYS A 13 -7.93 17.39 -15.85
N LYS A 14 -6.93 17.28 -14.97
CA LYS A 14 -5.55 16.98 -15.35
C LYS A 14 -5.59 15.74 -16.25
N PRO A 15 -5.10 15.79 -17.50
CA PRO A 15 -5.14 14.63 -18.37
C PRO A 15 -4.35 13.52 -17.69
N VAL A 16 -5.05 12.42 -17.36
CA VAL A 16 -4.38 11.15 -17.09
C VAL A 16 -3.45 10.92 -18.27
N ALA A 17 -2.16 10.76 -17.98
CA ALA A 17 -1.07 10.81 -18.94
C ALA A 17 -1.40 10.02 -20.21
N ASN A 18 -0.86 10.49 -21.34
CA ASN A 18 -0.96 9.87 -22.67
C ASN A 18 -0.32 8.47 -22.69
N ILE A 19 -0.94 7.51 -22.00
CA ILE A 19 -0.51 6.13 -21.91
C ILE A 19 -1.06 5.44 -23.15
N VAL A 20 -0.16 4.94 -24.00
CA VAL A 20 -0.53 4.16 -25.17
C VAL A 20 -1.32 2.93 -24.72
N PRO A 21 -2.51 2.66 -25.28
CA PRO A 21 -3.30 1.49 -24.89
C PRO A 21 -2.54 0.21 -25.21
N PHE A 22 -2.47 -0.69 -24.22
CA PHE A 22 -1.89 -2.02 -24.41
C PHE A 22 -2.97 -3.00 -24.85
N GLY A 23 -2.89 -3.47 -26.09
CA GLY A 23 -3.86 -4.41 -26.68
C GLY A 23 -3.68 -5.82 -26.11
N LEU A 24 -4.23 -6.09 -24.93
CA LEU A 24 -4.15 -7.40 -24.29
C LEU A 24 -5.19 -8.38 -24.86
N ARG A 25 -4.75 -9.57 -25.30
CA ARG A 25 -5.63 -10.67 -25.68
C ARG A 25 -5.77 -11.65 -24.52
N LEU A 26 -6.97 -11.79 -24.00
CA LEU A 26 -7.29 -12.69 -22.90
C LEU A 26 -8.21 -13.82 -23.37
N GLN A 27 -8.06 -15.00 -22.76
CA GLN A 27 -9.09 -16.04 -22.88
C GLN A 27 -10.39 -15.54 -22.21
N PRO A 28 -11.57 -15.91 -22.74
CA PRO A 28 -12.85 -15.42 -22.23
C PRO A 28 -13.06 -15.67 -20.73
N GLU A 29 -12.64 -16.84 -20.25
CA GLU A 29 -12.80 -17.27 -18.87
C GLU A 29 -11.94 -16.41 -17.93
N LEU A 30 -10.69 -16.15 -18.33
CA LEU A 30 -9.78 -15.29 -17.56
C LEU A 30 -10.27 -13.84 -17.53
N LYS A 31 -10.80 -13.34 -18.64
CA LYS A 31 -11.39 -12.01 -18.70
C LYS A 31 -12.58 -11.88 -17.74
N ALA A 32 -13.50 -12.85 -17.76
CA ALA A 32 -14.66 -12.86 -16.88
C ALA A 32 -14.26 -12.89 -15.40
N ALA A 33 -13.25 -13.69 -15.05
CA ALA A 33 -12.73 -13.75 -13.68
C ALA A 33 -12.13 -12.41 -13.21
N LEU A 34 -11.40 -11.71 -14.09
CA LEU A 34 -10.83 -10.40 -13.78
C LEU A 34 -11.90 -9.32 -13.66
N GLU A 35 -12.94 -9.35 -14.50
CA GLU A 35 -14.07 -8.43 -14.42
C GLU A 35 -14.85 -8.60 -13.10
N ALA A 36 -15.12 -9.85 -12.70
CA ALA A 36 -15.77 -10.14 -11.42
C ALA A 36 -14.94 -9.62 -10.24
N ALA A 37 -13.62 -9.86 -10.24
CA ALA A 37 -12.74 -9.38 -9.18
C ALA A 37 -12.64 -7.84 -9.12
N ALA A 38 -12.59 -7.18 -10.28
CA ALA A 38 -12.59 -5.73 -10.37
C ALA A 38 -13.90 -5.14 -9.80
N GLN A 39 -15.04 -5.77 -10.13
CA GLN A 39 -16.35 -5.36 -9.62
C GLN A 39 -16.45 -5.49 -8.10
N VAL A 40 -16.02 -6.63 -7.54
CA VAL A 40 -15.99 -6.85 -6.08
C VAL A 40 -15.09 -5.82 -5.39
N SER A 41 -13.97 -5.46 -6.02
CA SER A 41 -13.00 -4.49 -5.47
C SER A 41 -13.38 -3.03 -5.71
N GLY A 42 -14.45 -2.75 -6.47
CA GLY A 42 -14.83 -1.38 -6.87
C GLY A 42 -13.79 -0.67 -7.75
N ARG A 43 -13.01 -1.43 -8.54
CA ARG A 43 -11.92 -0.92 -9.39
C ARG A 43 -12.26 -1.08 -10.87
N SER A 44 -11.61 -0.29 -11.72
CA SER A 44 -11.63 -0.56 -13.16
C SER A 44 -10.88 -1.86 -13.47
N LEU A 45 -11.27 -2.56 -14.55
CA LEU A 45 -10.57 -3.75 -15.01
C LEU A 45 -9.07 -3.50 -15.21
N ASN A 46 -8.71 -2.35 -15.78
CA ASN A 46 -7.30 -1.98 -15.98
C ASN A 46 -6.56 -1.83 -14.64
N SER A 47 -7.19 -1.18 -13.65
CA SER A 47 -6.62 -1.02 -12.31
C SER A 47 -6.40 -2.37 -11.61
N GLU A 48 -7.34 -3.30 -11.76
CA GLU A 48 -7.22 -4.66 -11.22
C GLU A 48 -6.08 -5.43 -11.88
N ILE A 49 -5.97 -5.36 -13.21
CA ILE A 49 -4.88 -5.99 -13.97
C ILE A 49 -3.53 -5.42 -13.51
N SER A 50 -3.39 -4.10 -13.44
CA SER A 50 -2.13 -3.47 -13.00
C SER A 50 -1.74 -3.88 -11.59
N LEU A 51 -2.70 -3.95 -10.67
CA LEU A 51 -2.45 -4.35 -9.28
C LEU A 51 -1.96 -5.80 -9.18
N ARG A 52 -2.62 -6.74 -9.87
CA ARG A 52 -2.21 -8.15 -9.88
C ARG A 52 -0.83 -8.34 -10.49
N LEU A 53 -0.55 -7.64 -11.60
CA LEU A 53 0.76 -7.70 -12.24
C LEU A 53 1.84 -7.14 -11.31
N GLN A 54 1.60 -5.99 -10.67
CA GLN A 54 2.54 -5.41 -9.71
C GLN A 54 2.83 -6.37 -8.54
N ALA A 55 1.78 -6.98 -7.98
CA ALA A 55 1.93 -7.96 -6.90
C ALA A 55 2.78 -9.17 -7.34
N SER A 56 2.64 -9.62 -8.59
CA SER A 56 3.41 -10.75 -9.11
C SER A 56 4.92 -10.49 -9.16
N PHE A 57 5.35 -9.24 -9.40
CA PHE A 57 6.76 -8.86 -9.36
C PHE A 57 7.28 -8.74 -7.93
N GLN A 58 6.50 -8.16 -7.01
CA GLN A 58 6.89 -8.03 -5.60
C GLN A 58 7.12 -9.40 -4.94
N MET A 59 6.25 -10.37 -5.24
CA MET A 59 6.41 -11.74 -4.75
C MET A 59 7.65 -12.44 -5.33
N GLN A 60 8.08 -12.09 -6.54
CA GLN A 60 9.30 -12.63 -7.14
C GLN A 60 10.56 -12.01 -6.53
N ASP A 61 10.53 -10.71 -6.23
CA ASP A 61 11.64 -10.03 -5.57
C ASP A 61 11.86 -10.57 -4.14
N ASP A 62 10.80 -10.92 -3.42
CA ASP A 62 10.91 -11.57 -2.10
C ASP A 62 11.48 -13.00 -2.16
N VAL A 63 11.33 -13.70 -3.29
CA VAL A 63 11.84 -15.07 -3.48
C VAL A 63 13.27 -15.08 -4.03
N ASN A 64 13.65 -14.10 -4.87
CA ASN A 64 15.01 -13.96 -5.42
C ASN A 64 15.94 -13.09 -4.58
N ALA A 65 15.40 -12.31 -3.62
CA ALA A 65 16.19 -11.70 -2.55
C ALA A 65 16.61 -12.79 -1.55
N ASN A 66 17.62 -13.57 -1.92
CA ASN A 66 18.52 -14.35 -1.05
C ASN A 66 17.88 -14.90 0.26
N PRO A 67 17.65 -16.23 0.42
CA PRO A 67 17.14 -16.83 1.67
C PRO A 67 18.09 -16.75 2.88
N THR A 68 19.07 -15.83 2.88
CA THR A 68 19.94 -15.59 4.01
C THR A 68 19.39 -14.46 4.88
N ASN A 69 18.81 -14.85 6.02
CA ASN A 69 18.51 -14.07 7.23
C ASN A 69 17.30 -13.11 7.24
N PRO A 70 16.25 -13.40 8.04
CA PRO A 70 15.21 -12.43 8.38
C PRO A 70 15.67 -11.33 9.37
N VAL A 71 16.95 -10.96 9.39
CA VAL A 71 17.43 -9.80 10.17
C VAL A 71 17.48 -8.60 9.24
N ARG A 72 16.30 -8.10 8.85
CA ARG A 72 16.22 -6.83 8.14
C ARG A 72 16.09 -5.72 9.18
N ASP A 73 17.23 -5.07 9.39
CA ASP A 73 17.44 -3.73 9.94
C ASP A 73 17.71 -3.57 11.44
N LEU A 74 18.93 -3.96 11.85
CA LEU A 74 19.62 -3.47 13.06
C LEU A 74 20.77 -2.52 12.68
N THR A 75 20.71 -1.85 11.52
CA THR A 75 21.72 -0.85 11.15
C THR A 75 21.45 0.53 11.76
N ALA A 76 20.49 0.61 12.69
CA ALA A 76 20.53 1.66 13.68
C ALA A 76 21.88 1.60 14.40
N SER A 77 22.55 2.76 14.41
CA SER A 77 23.85 3.02 15.02
C SER A 77 24.10 2.19 16.29
N PRO A 78 25.33 1.73 16.59
CA PRO A 78 25.68 1.01 17.83
C PRO A 78 25.41 1.77 19.15
N THR A 79 24.72 2.90 19.09
CA THR A 79 24.23 3.74 20.19
C THR A 79 22.87 3.27 20.74
N ASP A 80 22.13 2.38 20.07
CA ASP A 80 20.73 2.07 20.41
C ASP A 80 20.52 0.97 21.44
N ALA A 81 21.47 0.04 21.66
CA ALA A 81 21.25 -1.08 22.57
C ALA A 81 20.99 -0.63 24.01
N THR A 82 21.69 0.41 24.48
CA THR A 82 21.48 0.99 25.82
C THR A 82 20.12 1.68 25.95
N GLN A 83 19.69 2.41 24.91
CA GLN A 83 18.41 3.12 24.90
C GLN A 83 17.23 2.14 24.85
N LEU A 84 17.38 1.03 24.11
CA LEU A 84 16.39 -0.03 24.05
C LEU A 84 16.25 -0.76 25.39
N TRP A 85 17.37 -1.04 26.07
CA TRP A 85 17.34 -1.62 27.41
C TRP A 85 16.69 -0.70 28.45
N GLU A 86 17.00 0.60 28.40
CA GLU A 86 16.39 1.59 29.28
C GLU A 86 14.88 1.73 29.04
N ALA A 87 14.46 1.75 27.77
CA ALA A 87 13.05 1.79 27.39
C ALA A 87 12.28 0.53 27.85
N LEU A 88 12.89 -0.65 27.76
CA LEU A 88 12.28 -1.91 28.20
C LEU A 88 12.11 -1.94 29.72
N GLU A 89 13.10 -1.51 30.48
CA GLU A 89 13.02 -1.46 31.94
C GLU A 89 12.00 -0.42 32.42
N ALA A 90 11.93 0.74 31.74
CA ALA A 90 10.91 1.75 32.02
C ALA A 90 9.49 1.23 31.76
N LEU A 91 9.28 0.46 30.68
CA LEU A 91 7.99 -0.15 30.39
C LEU A 91 7.62 -1.20 31.45
N ARG A 92 8.59 -2.04 31.85
CA ARG A 92 8.40 -3.04 32.90
C ARG A 92 7.96 -2.42 34.23
N ARG A 93 8.62 -1.35 34.68
CA ARG A 93 8.24 -0.63 35.91
C ARG A 93 6.82 -0.06 35.84
N ARG A 94 6.42 0.47 34.68
CA ARG A 94 5.06 1.02 34.50
C ARG A 94 3.99 -0.05 34.60
N VAL A 95 4.26 -1.25 34.09
CA VAL A 95 3.34 -2.40 34.21
C VAL A 95 3.18 -2.79 35.68
N ASP A 96 4.28 -2.94 36.42
CA ASP A 96 4.26 -3.27 37.85
C ASP A 96 3.46 -2.24 38.68
N ASP A 97 3.60 -0.95 38.36
CA ASP A 97 2.88 0.13 39.03
C ASP A 97 1.37 0.11 38.72
N ILE A 98 0.97 -0.25 37.50
CA ILE A 98 -0.44 -0.38 37.12
C ILE A 98 -1.06 -1.57 37.85
N GLU A 99 -0.34 -2.70 37.91
CA GLU A 99 -0.79 -3.89 38.63
C GLU A 99 -0.95 -3.64 40.12
N LYS A 100 -0.03 -2.89 40.73
CA LYS A 100 -0.13 -2.50 42.17
C LYS A 100 -1.23 -1.49 42.46
N ARG A 101 -1.59 -0.61 41.52
CA ARG A 101 -2.68 0.36 41.68
C ARG A 101 -4.07 -0.23 41.45
N GLY A 102 -4.13 -1.41 40.82
CA GLY A 102 -5.36 -2.16 40.57
C GLY A 102 -5.75 -3.16 41.67
N GLN A 103 -4.93 -3.29 42.73
CA GLN A 103 -5.21 -4.11 43.92
C GLN A 103 -5.72 -3.27 45.09
#